data_AF-A0A7J9K5J1-F1
#
_entry.id   AF-A0A7J9K5J1-F1
#
_cell.length_a   1.000
_cell.length_b   1.000
_cell.length_c   1.000
_cell.angle_alpha   90.00
_cell.angle_beta   90.00
_cell.angle_gamma   90.00
#
_symmetry.space_group_name_H-M   'P 1'
#
loop_
_entity.id
_entity.type
_entity.pdbx_description
1 polymer ?
#
loop_
_entity_poly.entity_id
_entity_poly.type
_entity_poly.pdbx_seq_one_letter_code
_entity_poly.pdbx_strand_id
1 'polypeptide(L)'
;MPFFNSEEAHSIDGTLQIFNTNVQASATCTVGLLVDRGLRSSVRLTTFSYTMAVIFLGGVDDRKVLALATRASCHPNVIVEDLL
;
A
#
# COMPACT_ATOMS: atom_id res chain seq x y z
N MET A 1 13.26 3.07 7.44
CA MET A 1 12.74 3.03 8.83
C MET A 1 11.76 1.87 8.93
N PRO A 2 12.08 0.73 9.57
CA PRO A 2 11.08 -0.30 9.81
C PRO A 2 10.23 0.11 11.01
N PHE A 3 8.92 0.15 10.81
CA PHE A 3 7.95 0.38 11.86
C PHE A 3 7.88 -0.88 12.74
N PHE A 4 8.69 -0.91 13.80
CA PHE A 4 8.51 -1.85 14.91
C PHE A 4 7.72 -1.17 16.02
N ASN A 5 6.60 -1.78 16.40
CA ASN A 5 6.15 -2.05 17.76
C ASN A 5 4.61 -2.10 17.86
N SER A 6 4.08 -3.29 18.11
CA SER A 6 3.11 -3.50 19.20
C SER A 6 3.01 -5.00 19.51
N GLU A 7 3.23 -5.32 20.78
CA GLU A 7 3.07 -6.64 21.39
C GLU A 7 1.63 -7.18 21.28
N GLU A 8 1.54 -8.51 21.17
CA GLU A 8 0.43 -9.42 21.53
C GLU A 8 -0.90 -9.37 20.73
N ALA A 9 -0.91 -10.08 19.59
CA ALA A 9 -2.13 -10.67 19.01
C ALA A 9 -1.86 -12.12 18.55
N HIS A 10 -2.06 -13.05 19.48
CA HIS A 10 -2.38 -14.48 19.30
C HIS A 10 -2.11 -15.14 17.91
N SER A 11 -0.92 -15.72 17.76
CA SER A 11 -0.47 -16.77 16.79
C SER A 11 -0.59 -16.52 15.26
N ILE A 12 -1.63 -15.89 14.75
CA ILE A 12 -1.85 -15.71 13.30
C ILE A 12 -1.23 -14.39 12.80
N ASP A 13 -1.28 -13.33 13.61
CA ASP A 13 -0.77 -12.00 13.24
C ASP A 13 0.75 -11.98 13.06
N GLY A 14 1.47 -12.63 13.99
CA GLY A 14 2.92 -12.79 13.89
C GLY A 14 3.37 -13.56 12.63
N THR A 15 2.57 -14.52 12.18
CA THR A 15 2.89 -15.29 10.96
C THR A 15 2.75 -14.43 9.70
N LEU A 16 1.71 -13.60 9.62
CA LEU A 16 1.53 -12.67 8.51
C LEU A 16 2.59 -11.57 8.50
N GLN A 17 3.00 -11.09 9.67
CA GLN A 17 4.10 -10.12 9.78
C GLN A 17 5.42 -10.69 9.25
N ILE A 18 5.76 -11.93 9.64
CA ILE A 18 6.97 -12.62 9.14
C ILE A 18 6.88 -12.79 7.62
N PHE A 19 5.72 -13.25 7.11
CA PHE A 19 5.51 -13.41 5.67
C PHE A 19 5.70 -12.09 4.91
N ASN A 20 5.03 -11.02 5.36
CA ASN A 20 5.12 -9.70 4.73
C ASN A 20 6.55 -9.16 4.73
N THR A 21 7.30 -9.38 5.82
CA THR A 21 8.71 -8.98 5.93
C THR A 21 9.59 -9.74 4.96
N ASN A 22 9.39 -11.06 4.84
CA ASN A 22 10.14 -11.90 3.90
C ASN A 22 9.86 -11.53 2.44
N VAL A 23 8.59 -11.22 2.10
CA VAL A 23 8.22 -10.75 0.76
C VAL A 23 8.88 -9.41 0.46
N GLN A 24 8.83 -8.46 1.40
CA GLN A 24 9.48 -7.15 1.23
C GLN A 24 11.01 -7.26 1.07
N ALA A 25 11.65 -8.17 1.81
CA ALA A 25 13.10 -8.36 1.75
C ALA A 25 13.57 -9.09 0.47
N SER A 26 12.74 -9.96 -0.09
CA SER A 26 13.11 -10.78 -1.26
C SER A 26 12.64 -10.23 -2.60
N ALA A 27 11.64 -9.33 -2.61
CA ALA A 27 11.09 -8.79 -3.83
C ALA A 27 12.10 -7.89 -4.56
N THR A 28 12.25 -8.12 -5.86
CA THR A 28 13.01 -7.23 -6.77
C THR A 28 12.17 -6.06 -7.29
N CYS A 29 10.92 -5.96 -6.85
CA CYS A 29 9.95 -4.95 -7.26
C CYS A 29 9.35 -4.22 -6.05
N THR A 30 8.58 -3.17 -6.30
CA THR A 30 7.87 -2.43 -5.25
C THR A 30 6.75 -3.29 -4.67
N VAL A 31 6.74 -3.45 -3.35
CA VAL A 31 5.70 -4.18 -2.60
C VAL A 31 4.76 -3.18 -1.93
N GLY A 32 3.45 -3.32 -2.16
CA GLY A 32 2.42 -2.59 -1.42
C GLY A 32 1.84 -3.45 -0.30
N LEU A 33 1.63 -2.87 0.88
CA LEU A 33 0.94 -3.53 1.98
C LEU A 33 -0.51 -3.06 2.05
N LEU A 34 -1.46 -3.98 1.91
CA LEU A 34 -2.88 -3.69 2.09
C LEU A 34 -3.27 -3.96 3.56
N VAL A 35 -3.72 -2.93 4.26
CA VAL A 35 -4.25 -3.05 5.62
C VAL A 35 -5.77 -2.94 5.55
N ASP A 36 -6.46 -4.06 5.74
CA ASP A 36 -7.91 -4.06 5.85
C ASP A 36 -8.33 -3.63 7.27
N ARG A 37 -8.98 -2.47 7.39
CA ARG A 37 -9.53 -1.96 8.66
C ARG A 37 -11.05 -2.04 8.72
N GLY A 38 -11.65 -2.95 7.94
CA GLY A 38 -13.10 -3.09 7.81
C GLY A 38 -13.61 -2.57 6.48
N LEU A 39 -12.96 -2.93 5.37
CA LEU A 39 -13.48 -2.80 4.00
C LEU A 39 -14.79 -3.59 3.89
N ARG A 40 -15.89 -2.95 4.28
CA ARG A 40 -17.24 -3.55 4.39
C ARG A 40 -17.96 -3.77 3.07
N SER A 41 -17.27 -3.61 1.95
CA SER A 41 -17.86 -3.77 0.62
C SER A 41 -17.09 -4.86 -0.12
N SER A 42 -17.79 -5.95 -0.46
CA SER A 42 -17.37 -6.79 -1.58
C SER A 42 -17.13 -5.85 -2.75
N VAL A 43 -15.87 -5.68 -3.15
CA VAL A 43 -15.51 -4.86 -4.30
C VAL A 43 -16.18 -5.53 -5.49
N ARG A 44 -17.39 -5.07 -5.84
CA ARG A 44 -17.99 -5.43 -7.10
C ARG A 44 -17.10 -4.79 -8.14
N LEU A 45 -16.27 -5.61 -8.78
CA LEU A 45 -15.29 -5.25 -9.80
C LEU A 45 -15.86 -4.35 -10.92
N THR A 46 -17.19 -4.24 -11.00
CA THR A 46 -17.93 -3.44 -11.98
C THR A 46 -18.07 -1.95 -11.62
N THR A 47 -17.96 -1.55 -10.35
CA THR A 47 -18.05 -0.13 -9.93
C THR A 47 -17.16 0.12 -8.72
N PHE A 48 -15.96 0.62 -8.97
CA PHE A 48 -15.06 1.08 -7.92
C PHE A 48 -14.64 2.52 -8.20
N SER A 49 -14.41 3.30 -7.14
CA SER A 49 -13.77 4.61 -7.19
C SER A 49 -12.78 4.65 -6.03
N TYR A 50 -11.50 4.89 -6.31
CA TYR A 50 -10.45 4.92 -5.30
C TYR A 50 -9.79 6.29 -5.28
N THR A 51 -9.67 6.86 -4.08
CA THR A 51 -8.78 8.00 -3.85
C THR A 51 -7.45 7.47 -3.36
N MET A 52 -6.38 7.83 -4.05
CA MET A 52 -5.00 7.49 -3.71
C MET A 52 -4.31 8.76 -3.20
N ALA A 53 -3.75 8.70 -1.99
CA ALA A 53 -2.88 9.75 -1.50
C ALA A 53 -1.41 9.36 -1.74
N VAL A 54 -0.63 10.28 -2.27
CA VAL A 54 0.82 10.11 -2.46
C VAL A 54 1.55 11.09 -1.57
N ILE A 55 2.50 10.59 -0.77
CA ILE A 55 3.39 11.41 0.04
C ILE A 55 4.77 11.34 -0.60
N PHE A 56 5.32 12.49 -1.00
CA PHE A 56 6.62 12.59 -1.66
C PHE A 56 7.60 13.33 -0.74
N LEU A 57 8.53 12.59 -0.14
CA LEU A 57 9.54 13.14 0.79
C LEU A 57 10.88 13.47 0.10
N GLY A 58 10.96 13.33 -1.24
CA GLY A 58 12.16 13.61 -2.04
C GLY A 58 13.19 12.48 -2.13
N GLY A 59 12.89 11.30 -1.60
CA GLY A 59 13.75 10.13 -1.66
C GLY A 59 13.89 9.52 -3.06
N VAL A 60 14.90 8.67 -3.24
CA VAL A 60 15.11 7.91 -4.50
C VAL A 60 13.90 7.01 -4.82
N ASP A 61 13.27 6.45 -3.78
CA ASP A 61 12.10 5.58 -3.92
C ASP A 61 10.81 6.36 -4.19
N ASP A 62 10.71 7.61 -3.75
CA ASP A 62 9.52 8.44 -3.92
C ASP A 62 9.25 8.77 -5.39
N ARG A 63 10.30 8.80 -6.23
CA ARG A 63 10.15 8.94 -7.68
C ARG A 63 9.41 7.77 -8.32
N LYS A 64 9.60 6.55 -7.79
CA LYS A 64 8.89 5.36 -8.29
C LYS A 64 7.41 5.40 -7.86
N VAL A 65 7.16 5.86 -6.63
CA VAL A 65 5.79 6.03 -6.11
C VAL A 65 5.04 7.08 -6.93
N LEU A 66 5.66 8.23 -7.21
CA LEU A 66 5.05 9.26 -8.05
C LEU A 66 4.73 8.75 -9.45
N ALA A 67 5.67 8.06 -10.11
CA ALA A 67 5.43 7.48 -11.43
C ALA A 67 4.31 6.43 -11.43
N LEU A 68 4.18 5.65 -10.34
CA LEU A 68 3.09 4.68 -10.19
C LEU A 68 1.74 5.40 -10.04
N ALA A 69 1.69 6.45 -9.22
CA ALA A 69 0.48 7.24 -9.02
C ALA A 69 0.04 7.94 -10.32
N THR A 70 0.97 8.52 -11.08
CA THR A 70 0.68 9.11 -12.40
C THR A 70 0.08 8.08 -13.36
N ARG A 71 0.52 6.81 -13.32
CA ARG A 71 -0.08 5.74 -14.12
C ARG A 71 -1.46 5.37 -13.59
N ALA A 72 -1.64 5.34 -12.28
CA ALA A 72 -2.93 5.04 -11.66
C ALA A 72 -3.99 6.09 -12.01
N SER A 73 -3.62 7.39 -12.06
CA SER A 73 -4.52 8.47 -12.47
C SER A 73 -5.00 8.39 -13.92
N CYS A 74 -4.37 7.56 -14.77
CA CYS A 74 -4.89 7.31 -16.11
C CYS A 74 -6.18 6.48 -16.09
N HIS A 75 -6.49 5.79 -14.99
CA HIS A 75 -7.76 5.09 -14.85
C HIS A 75 -8.87 6.08 -14.44
N PRO A 76 -10.00 6.18 -15.17
CA PRO A 76 -11.08 7.13 -14.87
C PRO A 76 -11.73 6.99 -13.47
N ASN A 77 -11.47 5.88 -12.77
CA ASN A 77 -12.02 5.57 -11.46
C ASN A 77 -10.99 5.77 -10.33
N VAL A 78 -9.84 6.37 -10.62
CA VAL A 78 -8.78 6.64 -9.65
C VAL A 78 -8.53 8.13 -9.61
N ILE A 79 -8.66 8.70 -8.42
CA ILE A 79 -8.32 10.09 -8.12
C ILE A 79 -7.03 10.06 -7.31
N VAL A 80 -6.00 10.76 -7.77
CA VAL A 80 -4.73 10.89 -7.04
C VAL A 80 -4.71 12.27 -6.39
N GLU A 81 -4.54 12.30 -5.07
CA GLU A 81 -4.29 13.50 -4.28
C GLU A 81 -2.81 13.52 -3.88
N ASP A 82 -2.07 14.53 -4.34
CA ASP A 82 -0.69 14.73 -3.95
C ASP A 82 -0.65 15.47 -2.60
N LEU A 83 -0.16 14.80 -1.55
CA LEU A 83 0.22 15.45 -0.29
C LEU A 83 1.73 15.74 -0.35
N LEU A 84 2.06 17.02 -0.43
CA LEU A 84 3.43 17.55 -0.29
C LEU A 84 4.02 17.26 1.09
#